data_AF-A0A3A4ZTM9-F1
#
_entry.id   AF-A0A3A4ZTM9-F1
#
_cell.length_a   1.000
_cell.length_b   1.000
_cell.length_c   1.000
_cell.angle_alpha   90.00
_cell.angle_beta   90.00
_cell.angle_gamma   90.00
#
_symmetry.space_group_name_H-M   'P 1'
#
loop_
_entity.id
_entity.type
_entity.pdbx_description
1 polymer ?
#
loop_
_entity_poly.entity_id
_entity_poly.type
_entity_poly.pdbx_seq_one_letter_code
_entity_poly.pdbx_strand_id
1 'polypeptide(L)'
;MPKTANPKPKTFLYPTPAHAEADRLLSEAAAARSARVRAEADLAGELERLKALSPFWESLEAVYLEELKREWEAVARLQAFEGKNKWDLFSPTGAVPESIKTELPGGVLFYSLEEYVVKPRKVDVLANLERYGFEEAIRRTAAVDWDALNDKEEWPDEALGIIGTERKTRETFSFELRSAGGTPAPTREGE
;
A
#
# COMPACT_ATOMS: atom_id res chain seq x y z
N MET A 1 -21.33 -45.90 -4.67
CA MET A 1 -20.28 -44.87 -4.56
C MET A 1 -19.21 -45.37 -3.60
N PRO A 2 -17.97 -45.62 -4.04
CA PRO A 2 -16.92 -46.12 -3.16
C PRO A 2 -16.38 -45.00 -2.28
N LYS A 3 -16.35 -45.23 -0.97
CA LYS A 3 -15.72 -44.35 0.02
C LYS A 3 -14.21 -44.31 -0.27
N THR A 4 -13.68 -43.15 -0.64
CA THR A 4 -12.24 -42.90 -0.69
C THR A 4 -11.67 -43.05 0.71
N ALA A 5 -10.98 -44.16 0.96
CA ALA A 5 -10.29 -44.41 2.20
C ALA A 5 -9.23 -43.32 2.42
N ASN A 6 -9.37 -42.60 3.53
CA ASN A 6 -8.38 -41.62 3.96
C ASN A 6 -7.07 -42.38 4.23
N PRO A 7 -5.95 -42.09 3.54
CA PRO A 7 -4.71 -42.81 3.75
C PRO A 7 -4.27 -42.59 5.21
N LYS A 8 -4.10 -43.69 5.96
CA LYS A 8 -3.54 -43.65 7.31
C LYS A 8 -2.22 -42.85 7.26
N PRO A 9 -1.97 -41.93 8.21
CA PRO A 9 -0.70 -41.21 8.26
C PRO A 9 0.41 -42.24 8.31
N LYS A 10 1.32 -42.21 7.32
CA LYS A 10 2.51 -43.04 7.32
C LYS A 10 3.34 -42.64 8.54
N THR A 11 3.30 -43.44 9.59
CA THR A 11 4.23 -43.33 10.71
C THR A 11 5.64 -43.49 10.14
N PHE A 12 6.42 -42.41 10.13
CA PHE A 12 7.80 -42.45 9.68
C PHE A 12 8.59 -43.39 10.59
N LEU A 13 9.26 -44.36 9.98
CA LEU A 13 9.71 -45.58 10.64
C LEU A 13 11.00 -45.42 11.45
N TYR A 14 11.58 -44.21 11.61
CA TYR A 14 12.72 -43.97 12.51
C TYR A 14 12.75 -42.51 13.02
N PRO A 15 12.11 -42.18 14.16
CA PRO A 15 12.27 -40.87 14.78
C PRO A 15 13.73 -40.68 15.20
N THR A 16 14.39 -39.69 14.62
CA THR A 16 15.72 -39.24 15.08
C THR A 16 15.55 -38.19 16.17
N PRO A 17 16.59 -37.88 16.97
CA PRO A 17 16.56 -36.76 17.90
C PRO A 17 16.15 -35.43 17.26
N ALA A 18 16.52 -35.22 15.98
CA ALA A 18 16.13 -34.03 15.23
C ALA A 18 14.63 -33.96 14.94
N HIS A 19 13.94 -35.09 14.76
CA HIS A 19 12.48 -35.11 14.58
C HIS A 19 11.75 -34.73 15.87
N ALA A 20 12.22 -35.24 17.02
CA ALA A 20 11.65 -34.88 18.33
C ALA A 20 11.87 -33.39 18.65
N GLU A 21 13.05 -32.87 18.33
CA GLU A 21 13.35 -31.45 18.50
C GLU A 21 12.52 -30.56 17.54
N ALA A 22 12.35 -30.98 16.29
CA ALA A 22 11.49 -30.27 15.34
C ALA A 22 10.02 -30.25 15.81
N ASP A 23 9.50 -31.36 16.34
CA ASP A 23 8.14 -31.44 16.89
C ASP A 23 7.95 -30.53 18.11
N ARG A 24 8.95 -30.47 19.01
CA ARG A 24 9.00 -29.53 20.14
C ARG A 24 8.95 -28.08 19.66
N LEU A 25 9.81 -27.71 18.70
CA LEU A 25 9.88 -26.35 18.15
C LEU A 25 8.60 -25.95 17.41
N LEU A 26 7.98 -26.86 16.66
CA LEU A 26 6.69 -26.63 16.00
C LEU A 26 5.58 -26.42 17.02
N SER A 27 5.59 -27.17 18.14
CA SER A 27 4.64 -27.00 19.23
C SER A 27 4.80 -25.65 19.94
N GLU A 28 6.04 -25.23 20.20
CA GLU A 28 6.34 -23.90 20.76
C GLU A 28 5.91 -22.77 19.82
N ALA A 29 6.20 -22.89 18.52
CA ALA A 29 5.77 -21.93 17.51
C ALA A 29 4.23 -21.85 17.39
N ALA A 30 3.53 -22.99 17.50
CA ALA A 30 2.07 -23.02 17.51
C ALA A 30 1.51 -22.32 18.76
N ALA A 31 2.06 -22.58 19.95
CA ALA A 31 1.66 -21.92 21.18
C ALA A 31 1.91 -20.40 21.14
N ALA A 32 3.07 -19.98 20.63
CA ALA A 32 3.41 -18.57 20.44
C ALA A 32 2.47 -17.88 19.44
N ARG A 33 2.15 -18.53 18.31
CA ARG A 33 1.19 -18.01 17.32
C ARG A 33 -0.19 -17.84 17.94
N SER A 34 -0.68 -18.82 18.72
CA SER A 34 -1.96 -18.70 19.42
C SER A 34 -1.96 -17.60 20.49
N ALA A 35 -0.86 -17.41 21.22
CA ALA A 35 -0.71 -16.30 22.15
C ALA A 35 -0.74 -14.94 21.43
N ARG A 36 -0.04 -14.81 20.30
CA ARG A 36 -0.06 -13.60 19.46
C ARG A 36 -1.46 -13.28 18.96
N VAL A 37 -2.17 -14.27 18.40
CA VAL A 37 -3.54 -14.07 17.89
C VAL A 37 -4.50 -13.62 19.01
N ARG A 38 -4.36 -14.16 20.22
CA ARG A 38 -5.13 -13.69 21.39
C ARG A 38 -4.79 -12.25 21.75
N ALA A 39 -3.50 -11.91 21.84
CA ALA A 39 -3.07 -10.54 22.12
C ALA A 39 -3.53 -9.53 21.05
N GLU A 40 -3.52 -9.92 19.77
CA GLU A 40 -4.06 -9.12 18.67
C GLU A 40 -5.57 -8.91 18.82
N ALA A 41 -6.32 -9.94 19.21
CA ALA A 41 -7.75 -9.83 19.47
C ALA A 41 -8.06 -8.96 20.69
N ASP A 42 -7.29 -9.10 21.78
CA ASP A 42 -7.42 -8.27 22.98
C ASP A 42 -7.11 -6.80 22.68
N LEU A 43 -6.05 -6.52 21.91
CA LEU A 43 -5.70 -5.18 21.46
C LEU A 43 -6.79 -4.58 20.56
N ALA A 44 -7.32 -5.35 19.61
CA ALA A 44 -8.41 -4.91 18.75
C ALA A 44 -9.67 -4.57 19.57
N GLY A 45 -9.99 -5.40 20.58
CA GLY A 45 -11.08 -5.14 21.51
C GLY A 45 -10.89 -3.85 22.32
N GLU A 46 -9.68 -3.61 22.83
CA GLU A 46 -9.38 -2.39 23.58
C GLU A 46 -9.38 -1.14 22.68
N LEU A 47 -8.90 -1.24 21.44
CA LEU A 47 -9.00 -0.15 20.46
C LEU A 47 -10.46 0.22 20.17
N GLU A 48 -11.33 -0.76 19.97
CA GLU A 48 -12.76 -0.51 19.79
C GLU A 48 -13.41 0.06 21.05
N ARG A 49 -13.03 -0.41 22.24
CA ARG A 49 -13.45 0.19 23.52
C ARG A 49 -13.01 1.64 23.63
N LEU A 50 -11.76 1.98 23.31
CA LEU A 50 -11.24 3.35 23.36
C LEU A 50 -11.92 4.26 22.35
N LYS A 51 -12.22 3.75 21.14
CA LYS A 51 -13.05 4.48 20.16
C LYS A 51 -14.45 4.74 20.71
N ALA A 52 -15.11 3.72 21.28
CA ALA A 52 -16.45 3.84 21.84
C ALA A 52 -16.52 4.73 23.10
N LEU A 53 -15.45 4.76 23.89
CA LEU A 53 -15.31 5.64 25.05
C LEU A 53 -14.97 7.07 24.68
N SER A 54 -14.72 7.37 23.40
CA SER A 54 -14.29 8.69 22.98
C SER A 54 -15.32 9.45 22.13
N PRO A 55 -16.46 9.85 22.72
CA PRO A 55 -17.16 11.07 22.31
C PRO A 55 -16.22 12.29 22.28
N PHE A 56 -15.11 12.22 23.02
CA PHE A 56 -14.06 13.23 23.01
C PHE A 56 -13.34 13.31 21.65
N TRP A 57 -12.99 12.18 21.01
CA TRP A 57 -12.36 12.17 19.69
C TRP A 57 -13.33 12.65 18.61
N GLU A 58 -14.58 12.20 18.64
CA GLU A 58 -15.61 12.70 17.73
C GLU A 58 -15.86 14.21 17.92
N SER A 59 -15.84 14.70 19.16
CA SER A 59 -15.96 16.14 19.45
C SER A 59 -14.74 16.94 18.99
N LEU A 60 -13.53 16.41 19.15
CA LEU A 60 -12.30 17.06 18.72
C LEU A 60 -12.17 17.04 17.20
N GLU A 61 -12.53 15.93 16.55
CA GLU A 61 -12.59 15.81 15.10
C GLU A 61 -13.64 16.76 14.52
N ALA A 62 -14.83 16.84 15.13
CA ALA A 62 -15.85 17.81 14.73
C ALA A 62 -15.37 19.26 14.85
N VAL A 63 -14.72 19.61 15.97
CA VAL A 63 -14.13 20.94 16.16
C VAL A 63 -13.01 21.20 15.15
N TYR A 64 -12.12 20.23 14.93
CA TYR A 64 -11.04 20.33 13.95
C TYR A 64 -11.56 20.52 12.53
N LEU A 65 -12.55 19.73 12.11
CA LEU A 65 -13.18 19.83 10.80
C LEU A 65 -13.94 21.15 10.64
N GLU A 66 -14.58 21.66 11.70
CA GLU A 66 -15.23 22.97 11.68
C GLU A 66 -14.21 24.09 11.51
N GLU A 67 -13.10 24.06 12.24
CA GLU A 67 -12.02 25.06 12.10
C GLU A 67 -11.33 24.98 10.74
N LEU A 68 -11.06 23.78 10.22
CA LEU A 68 -10.53 23.57 8.87
C LEU A 68 -11.48 24.13 7.80
N LYS A 69 -12.78 23.93 7.98
CA LYS A 69 -13.81 24.51 7.10
C LYS A 69 -13.80 26.04 7.17
N ARG A 70 -13.70 26.64 8.37
CA ARG A 70 -13.61 28.09 8.55
C ARG A 70 -12.36 28.66 7.87
N GLU A 71 -11.23 27.97 7.97
CA GLU A 71 -9.99 28.33 7.29
C GLU A 71 -10.18 28.31 5.77
N TRP A 72 -10.72 27.22 5.21
CA TRP A 72 -11.01 27.13 3.77
C TRP A 72 -11.98 28.20 3.29
N GLU A 73 -13.02 28.52 4.06
CA GLU A 73 -13.94 29.62 3.74
C GLU A 73 -13.26 30.99 3.81
N ALA A 74 -12.33 31.22 4.74
CA ALA A 74 -11.54 32.43 4.80
C ALA A 74 -10.59 32.55 3.59
N VAL A 75 -9.90 31.46 3.23
CA VAL A 75 -9.02 31.39 2.05
C VAL A 75 -9.82 31.61 0.76
N ALA A 76 -10.98 30.98 0.61
CA ALA A 76 -11.83 31.16 -0.56
C ALA A 76 -12.33 32.61 -0.69
N ARG A 77 -12.68 33.26 0.45
CA ARG A 77 -13.03 34.69 0.47
C ARG A 77 -11.84 35.58 0.09
N LEU A 78 -10.64 35.26 0.58
CA LEU A 78 -9.41 35.97 0.22
C LEU A 78 -9.14 35.84 -1.30
N GLN A 79 -9.17 34.64 -1.86
CA GLN A 79 -8.97 34.41 -3.29
C GLN A 79 -10.02 35.14 -4.15
N ALA A 80 -11.29 35.14 -3.74
CA ALA A 80 -12.34 35.88 -4.43
C ALA A 80 -12.12 37.41 -4.34
N PHE A 81 -11.60 37.89 -3.21
CA PHE A 81 -11.24 39.29 -3.03
C PHE A 81 -10.02 39.68 -3.88
N GLU A 82 -8.97 38.86 -3.90
CA GLU A 82 -7.79 39.04 -4.74
C GLU A 82 -8.16 39.10 -6.22
N GLY A 83 -9.00 38.18 -6.70
CA GLY A 83 -9.45 38.17 -8.09
C GLY A 83 -10.18 39.45 -8.51
N LYS A 84 -10.96 40.06 -7.61
CA LYS A 84 -11.69 41.31 -7.86
C LYS A 84 -10.81 42.56 -7.74
N ASN A 85 -9.84 42.55 -6.82
CA ASN A 85 -9.03 43.72 -6.47
C ASN A 85 -7.56 43.57 -6.92
N LYS A 86 -7.30 42.69 -7.89
CA LYS A 86 -5.96 42.33 -8.35
C LYS A 86 -5.09 43.54 -8.67
N TRP A 87 -5.63 44.52 -9.39
CA TRP A 87 -4.89 45.71 -9.80
C TRP A 87 -4.51 46.60 -8.62
N ASP A 88 -5.39 46.74 -7.63
CA ASP A 88 -5.12 47.54 -6.43
C ASP A 88 -4.09 46.87 -5.51
N LEU A 89 -4.12 45.53 -5.41
CA LEU A 89 -3.23 44.76 -4.53
C LEU A 89 -1.81 44.58 -5.09
N PHE A 90 -1.68 44.51 -6.42
CA PHE A 90 -0.45 44.08 -7.08
C PHE A 90 0.06 45.05 -8.16
N SER A 91 -0.65 46.14 -8.44
CA SER A 91 -0.25 47.12 -9.47
C SER A 91 -0.63 48.56 -9.08
N PRO A 92 -0.11 49.09 -7.96
CA PRO A 92 -0.38 50.47 -7.55
C PRO A 92 0.11 51.52 -8.57
N THR A 93 1.01 51.13 -9.49
CA THR A 93 1.57 51.98 -10.55
C THR A 93 1.01 51.68 -11.95
N GLY A 94 0.07 50.73 -12.08
CA GLY A 94 -0.55 50.34 -13.37
C GLY A 94 0.28 49.41 -14.26
N ALA A 95 1.51 49.06 -13.86
CA ALA A 95 2.31 48.00 -14.48
C ALA A 95 2.22 46.72 -13.63
N VAL A 96 1.99 45.55 -14.26
CA VAL A 96 1.99 44.24 -13.57
C VAL A 96 3.30 43.52 -13.88
N PRO A 97 4.19 43.35 -12.91
CA PRO A 97 5.37 42.51 -13.08
C PRO A 97 4.99 41.05 -13.28
N GLU A 98 5.88 40.25 -13.87
CA GLU A 98 5.71 38.79 -13.99
C GLU A 98 5.51 38.11 -12.63
N SER A 99 6.13 38.65 -11.57
CA SER A 99 5.91 38.25 -10.19
C SER A 99 6.00 39.43 -9.24
N ILE A 100 5.08 39.54 -8.27
CA ILE A 100 5.11 40.55 -7.21
C ILE A 100 4.69 39.97 -5.87
N LYS A 101 5.27 40.52 -4.81
CA LYS A 101 5.02 40.18 -3.41
C LYS A 101 4.49 41.40 -2.67
N THR A 102 3.40 41.25 -1.93
CA THR A 102 2.82 42.30 -1.10
C THR A 102 2.78 41.83 0.35
N GLU A 103 3.53 42.48 1.23
CA GLU A 103 3.56 42.17 2.66
C GLU A 103 2.48 42.97 3.42
N LEU A 104 1.74 42.28 4.29
CA LEU A 104 0.67 42.83 5.11
C LEU A 104 0.84 42.35 6.58
N PRO A 105 0.21 43.01 7.57
CA PRO A 105 0.31 42.57 8.97
C PRO A 105 -0.16 41.12 9.22
N GLY A 106 -1.09 40.63 8.41
CA GLY A 106 -1.64 39.27 8.52
C GLY A 106 -0.94 38.20 7.67
N GLY A 107 0.04 38.58 6.82
CA GLY A 107 0.71 37.63 5.94
C GLY A 107 1.25 38.27 4.67
N VAL A 108 1.58 37.43 3.68
CA VAL A 108 2.15 37.86 2.41
C VAL A 108 1.29 37.34 1.27
N LEU A 109 0.96 38.22 0.34
CA LEU A 109 0.31 37.85 -0.92
C LEU A 109 1.35 37.74 -2.02
N PHE A 110 1.20 36.72 -2.86
CA PHE A 110 2.05 36.50 -4.02
C PHE A 110 1.19 36.51 -5.27
N TYR A 111 1.67 37.21 -6.29
CA TYR A 111 1.11 37.16 -7.61
C TYR A 111 2.21 36.76 -8.59
N SER A 112 1.94 35.78 -9.43
CA SER A 112 2.81 35.39 -10.55
C SER A 112 1.98 35.06 -11.77
N LEU A 113 2.54 35.32 -12.94
CA LEU A 113 2.02 34.84 -14.23
C LEU A 113 2.81 33.59 -14.62
N GLU A 114 2.11 32.47 -14.74
CA GLU A 114 2.67 31.21 -15.23
C GLU A 114 1.86 30.73 -16.44
N GLU A 115 2.56 30.36 -17.50
CA GLU A 115 1.97 29.66 -18.64
C GLU A 115 1.97 28.16 -18.36
N TYR A 116 0.79 27.53 -18.42
CA TYR A 116 0.66 26.08 -18.20
C TYR A 116 -0.26 25.45 -19.24
N VAL A 117 -0.01 24.16 -19.52
CA VAL A 117 -0.81 23.37 -20.46
C VAL A 117 -1.96 22.71 -19.72
N VAL A 118 -3.20 22.96 -20.15
CA VAL A 118 -4.40 22.35 -19.58
C VAL A 118 -4.67 20.99 -20.21
N LYS A 119 -4.91 19.97 -19.39
CA LYS A 119 -5.39 18.66 -19.87
C LYS A 119 -6.88 18.75 -20.28
N PRO A 120 -7.22 18.56 -21.57
CA PRO A 120 -8.61 18.55 -22.01
C PRO A 120 -9.37 17.33 -21.45
N ARG A 121 -10.63 17.51 -21.02
CA ARG A 121 -11.43 16.43 -20.40
C ARG A 121 -11.96 15.38 -21.38
N LYS A 122 -12.08 15.71 -22.67
CA LYS A 122 -12.78 14.89 -23.68
C LYS A 122 -11.89 14.41 -24.82
N VAL A 123 -10.59 14.69 -24.76
CA VAL A 123 -9.65 14.37 -25.82
C VAL A 123 -8.61 13.42 -25.27
N ASP A 124 -8.38 12.32 -25.99
CA ASP A 124 -7.26 11.44 -25.72
C ASP A 124 -5.97 12.09 -26.24
N VAL A 125 -5.28 12.77 -25.33
CA VAL A 125 -4.03 13.47 -25.65
C VAL A 125 -2.95 12.47 -26.06
N LEU A 126 -2.88 11.30 -25.43
CA LEU A 126 -1.85 10.30 -25.72
C LEU A 126 -2.00 9.77 -27.14
N ALA A 127 -3.21 9.37 -27.53
CA ALA A 127 -3.47 8.89 -28.89
C ALA A 127 -3.14 9.94 -29.97
N ASN A 128 -3.35 11.23 -29.68
CA ASN A 128 -2.98 12.30 -30.59
C ASN A 128 -1.46 12.51 -30.63
N LEU A 129 -0.77 12.50 -29.49
CA LEU A 129 0.68 12.59 -29.44
C LEU A 129 1.31 11.45 -30.27
N GLU A 130 0.80 10.22 -30.13
CA GLU A 130 1.24 9.07 -30.93
C GLU A 130 0.93 9.25 -32.42
N ARG A 131 -0.30 9.67 -32.77
CA ARG A 131 -0.74 9.88 -34.16
C ARG A 131 0.11 10.91 -34.90
N TYR A 132 0.54 11.97 -34.23
CA TYR A 132 1.35 13.04 -34.82
C TYR A 132 2.85 12.84 -34.63
N GLY A 133 3.28 11.76 -33.97
CA GLY A 133 4.70 11.43 -33.78
C GLY A 133 5.43 12.32 -32.78
N PHE A 134 4.72 12.90 -31.80
CA PHE A 134 5.30 13.73 -30.74
C PHE A 134 5.85 12.86 -29.60
N GLU A 135 6.85 12.03 -29.92
CA GLU A 135 7.43 11.06 -28.98
C GLU A 135 8.12 11.73 -27.78
N GLU A 136 8.63 12.94 -27.94
CA GLU A 136 9.28 13.74 -26.89
C GLU A 136 8.33 14.09 -25.73
N ALA A 137 7.03 14.16 -26.00
CA ALA A 137 6.00 14.41 -25.01
C ALA A 137 5.42 13.12 -24.39
N ILE A 138 5.85 11.94 -24.87
CA ILE A 138 5.39 10.64 -24.40
C ILE A 138 6.46 10.01 -23.52
N ARG A 139 6.19 9.96 -22.21
CA ARG A 139 7.01 9.19 -21.28
C ARG A 139 6.68 7.70 -21.41
N ARG A 140 7.56 6.93 -22.06
CA ARG A 140 7.51 5.47 -22.05
C ARG A 140 8.27 4.95 -20.84
N THR A 141 7.60 4.15 -20.01
CA THR A 141 8.25 3.43 -18.91
C THR A 141 8.39 1.97 -19.32
N ALA A 142 9.63 1.48 -19.44
CA ALA A 142 9.90 0.07 -19.65
C ALA A 142 10.24 -0.60 -18.31
N ALA A 143 9.69 -1.78 -18.08
CA ALA A 143 10.02 -2.64 -16.96
C ALA A 143 10.36 -4.03 -17.49
N VAL A 144 11.24 -4.75 -16.79
CA VAL A 144 11.57 -6.14 -17.12
C VAL A 144 10.42 -7.03 -16.69
N ASP A 145 9.91 -7.84 -17.61
CA ASP A 145 8.97 -8.91 -17.31
C ASP A 145 9.75 -10.13 -16.79
N TRP A 146 9.85 -10.24 -15.47
CA TRP A 146 10.58 -11.32 -14.81
C TRP A 146 9.89 -12.68 -14.95
N ASP A 147 8.57 -12.70 -15.13
CA ASP A 147 7.82 -13.94 -15.31
C ASP A 147 8.11 -14.53 -16.69
N ALA A 148 8.19 -13.69 -17.73
CA ALA A 148 8.62 -14.09 -19.06
C ALA A 148 10.06 -14.63 -19.07
N LEU A 149 11.00 -13.95 -18.38
CA LEU A 149 12.39 -14.44 -18.24
C LEU A 149 12.50 -15.73 -17.41
N ASN A 150 11.49 -16.05 -16.61
CA ASN A 150 11.47 -17.26 -15.80
C ASN A 150 11.01 -18.50 -16.60
N ASP A 151 10.45 -18.32 -17.81
CA ASP A 151 10.16 -19.42 -18.72
C ASP A 151 11.46 -20.07 -19.22
N LYS A 152 11.60 -21.39 -19.04
CA LYS A 152 12.82 -22.12 -19.42
C LYS A 152 12.84 -22.53 -20.89
N GLU A 153 11.69 -22.65 -21.54
CA GLU A 153 11.60 -23.02 -22.95
C GLU A 153 11.97 -21.83 -23.84
N GLU A 154 11.52 -20.63 -23.44
CA GLU A 154 11.79 -19.40 -24.18
C GLU A 154 13.12 -18.73 -23.77
N TRP A 155 13.50 -18.81 -22.49
CA TRP A 155 14.71 -18.16 -21.95
C TRP A 155 15.67 -19.16 -21.31
N PRO A 156 16.52 -19.81 -22.12
CA PRO A 156 17.58 -20.69 -21.60
C PRO A 156 18.66 -19.89 -20.88
N ASP A 157 19.46 -20.56 -20.06
CA ASP A 157 20.45 -19.92 -19.19
C ASP A 157 21.52 -19.14 -19.99
N GLU A 158 21.86 -19.58 -21.21
CA GLU A 158 22.75 -18.85 -22.10
C GLU A 158 22.17 -17.49 -22.51
N ALA A 159 20.86 -17.42 -22.77
CA ALA A 159 20.17 -16.17 -23.12
C ALA A 159 20.08 -15.23 -21.91
N LEU A 160 19.82 -15.77 -20.72
CA LEU A 160 19.89 -15.00 -19.47
C LEU A 160 21.29 -14.43 -19.23
N GLY A 161 22.34 -15.21 -19.49
CA GLY A 161 23.73 -14.77 -19.38
C GLY A 161 24.09 -13.62 -20.33
N ILE A 162 23.56 -13.60 -21.56
CA ILE A 162 23.76 -12.50 -22.52
C ILE A 162 23.22 -11.17 -22.00
N ILE A 163 22.06 -11.18 -21.32
CA ILE A 163 21.44 -9.99 -20.74
C ILE A 163 21.96 -9.66 -19.33
N GLY A 164 22.96 -10.40 -18.84
CA GLY A 164 23.62 -10.15 -17.55
C GLY A 164 22.82 -10.58 -16.33
N THR A 165 21.91 -11.55 -16.48
CA THR A 165 21.20 -12.17 -15.35
C THR A 165 21.47 -13.68 -15.30
N GLU A 166 21.10 -14.31 -14.19
CA GLU A 166 21.29 -15.75 -13.99
C GLU A 166 20.14 -16.33 -13.17
N ARG A 167 19.84 -17.61 -13.38
CA ARG A 167 18.84 -18.33 -12.61
C ARG A 167 19.47 -18.91 -11.34
N LYS A 168 18.95 -18.52 -10.18
CA LYS A 168 19.42 -19.06 -8.88
C LYS A 168 18.41 -20.05 -8.33
N THR A 169 18.89 -21.25 -7.99
CA THR A 169 18.09 -22.21 -7.22
C THR A 169 18.14 -21.84 -5.75
N ARG A 170 16.97 -21.63 -5.15
CA ARG A 170 16.83 -21.42 -3.70
C ARG A 170 16.10 -22.61 -3.10
N GLU A 171 16.76 -23.29 -2.18
CA GLU A 171 16.08 -24.25 -1.31
C GLU A 171 15.19 -23.49 -0.33
N THR A 172 13.92 -23.90 -0.23
CA THR A 172 12.94 -23.27 0.64
C THR A 172 12.31 -24.33 1.53
N PHE A 173 12.40 -24.12 2.84
CA PHE A 173 11.72 -24.95 3.84
C PHE A 173 10.41 -24.26 4.23
N SER A 174 9.29 -24.97 4.08
CA SER A 174 7.98 -24.52 4.54
C SER A 174 7.46 -25.45 5.63
N PHE A 175 6.68 -24.90 6.56
CA PHE A 175 6.04 -25.65 7.63
C PHE A 175 4.63 -25.12 7.87
N GLU A 176 3.75 -26.00 8.33
CA GLU A 176 2.37 -25.67 8.67
C GLU A 176 2.17 -25.90 10.17
N LEU A 177 1.73 -24.86 10.89
CA LEU A 177 1.41 -24.96 12.31
C LEU A 177 -0.04 -25.42 12.47
N ARG A 178 -0.23 -26.57 13.12
CA ARG A 178 -1.58 -27.02 13.52
C ARG A 178 -2.07 -26.20 14.70
N SER A 179 -3.32 -25.78 14.68
CA SER A 179 -3.94 -25.12 15.83
C SER A 179 -4.03 -26.11 17.00
N ALA A 180 -3.81 -25.62 18.22
CA ALA A 180 -3.80 -26.42 19.45
C ALA A 180 -5.17 -27.06 19.84
N GLY A 181 -6.13 -27.13 18.92
CA GLY A 181 -7.43 -27.79 19.10
C GLY A 181 -7.63 -29.06 18.25
N GLY A 182 -6.64 -29.43 17.43
CA GLY A 182 -6.69 -30.62 16.59
C GLY A 182 -6.08 -31.84 17.26
N THR A 183 -6.60 -32.28 18.42
CA THR A 183 -6.24 -33.58 18.99
C THR A 183 -6.72 -34.66 18.02
N PRO A 184 -5.84 -35.50 17.43
CA PRO A 184 -6.30 -36.67 16.71
C PRO A 184 -7.02 -37.58 17.69
N ALA A 185 -8.27 -37.93 17.38
CA ALA A 185 -9.10 -38.78 18.24
C ALA A 185 -8.33 -40.05 18.66
N PRO A 186 -8.35 -40.46 19.94
CA PRO A 186 -7.76 -41.73 20.33
C PRO A 186 -8.47 -42.83 19.54
N THR A 187 -7.68 -43.62 18.81
CA THR A 187 -8.18 -44.81 18.14
C THR A 187 -8.66 -45.73 19.27
N ARG A 188 -9.98 -45.89 19.40
CA ARG A 188 -10.56 -46.96 20.21
C ARG A 188 -10.11 -48.28 19.58
N GLU A 189 -9.07 -48.88 20.14
CA GLU A 189 -8.86 -50.31 19.99
C GLU A 189 -9.99 -51.00 20.76
N GLY A 190 -10.93 -51.55 20.01
CA GLY A 190 -11.95 -52.46 20.53
C GLY A 190 -11.38 -53.87 20.58
N GLU A 191 -11.66 -54.50 21.73
CA GLU A 191 -11.82 -55.95 22.01
C GLU A 191 -11.36 -56.98 20.97
#